data_AF-A0AAU3QB94-F1
#
_entry.id   AF-A0AAU3QB94-F1
#
_cell.length_a   1.000
_cell.length_b   1.000
_cell.length_c   1.000
_cell.angle_alpha   90.00
_cell.angle_beta   90.00
_cell.angle_gamma   90.00
#
_symmetry.space_group_name_H-M   'P 1'
#
loop_
_entity.id
_entity.type
_entity.pdbx_description
1 polymer ?
#
loop_
_entity_poly.entity_id
_entity_poly.type
_entity_poly.pdbx_seq_one_letter_code
_entity_poly.pdbx_strand_id
1 'polypeptide(L)'
;MRGKPIRVCRPRGWPQGLFGRRDAALLTLAAAGLPFTTLAALRQRDLHIDDDTVTIGAQPLLTLPATGDQHTCPVRVMRRCTALLIHLPHDGAPVLLEHHLTHDEPTRPATLHPDHRDFPLLTGFDWRGTPLALPGHLATLTAGHIAGLAAARHRAHALDAALDALFARLDRETDELLARSAALDYPPGHTGDAGEPE
;
A
#
# COMPACT_ATOMS: atom_id res chain seq x y z
N MET A 1 7.44 -28.62 -4.14
CA MET A 1 7.57 -27.47 -5.06
C MET A 1 7.09 -26.24 -4.31
N ARG A 2 7.90 -25.18 -4.21
CA ARG A 2 7.55 -23.96 -3.45
C ARG A 2 6.50 -23.17 -4.21
N GLY A 3 5.27 -23.10 -3.69
CA GLY A 3 4.21 -22.23 -4.19
C GLY A 3 4.69 -20.78 -4.15
N LYS A 4 4.72 -20.14 -5.31
CA LYS A 4 5.08 -18.73 -5.45
C LYS A 4 3.89 -17.94 -4.90
N PRO A 5 4.01 -17.15 -3.82
CA PRO A 5 2.88 -16.37 -3.32
C PRO A 5 2.46 -15.40 -4.42
N ILE A 6 1.20 -15.53 -4.84
CA ILE A 6 0.57 -14.61 -5.79
C ILE A 6 0.56 -13.25 -5.12
N ARG A 7 1.32 -12.31 -5.69
CA ARG A 7 1.44 -10.96 -5.17
C ARG A 7 0.07 -10.27 -5.24
N VAL A 8 -0.54 -10.14 -4.07
CA VAL A 8 -1.68 -9.27 -3.77
C VAL A 8 -1.66 -7.97 -4.59
N CYS A 9 -2.83 -7.60 -5.12
CA CYS A 9 -3.14 -6.36 -5.82
C CYS A 9 -3.02 -5.13 -4.89
N ARG A 10 -1.83 -4.86 -4.37
CA ARG A 10 -1.34 -3.49 -4.25
C ARG A 10 -1.37 -2.93 -5.69
N PRO A 11 -1.77 -1.67 -5.94
CA PRO A 11 -1.53 -1.06 -7.24
C PRO A 11 -0.01 -1.07 -7.45
N ARG A 12 0.46 -2.05 -8.22
CA ARG A 12 1.85 -2.29 -8.57
C ARG A 12 1.96 -2.09 -10.07
N GLY A 13 3.16 -1.73 -10.51
CA GLY A 13 3.36 -1.39 -11.90
C GLY A 13 2.85 0.00 -12.25
N TRP A 14 3.02 0.29 -13.52
CA TRP A 14 2.79 1.60 -14.10
C TRP A 14 1.55 1.56 -15.00
N PRO A 15 0.68 2.57 -14.95
CA PRO A 15 0.68 3.76 -14.09
C PRO A 15 -0.10 3.58 -12.78
N GLN A 16 -0.72 2.41 -12.53
CA GLN A 16 -1.65 2.21 -11.41
C GLN A 16 -0.98 2.46 -10.05
N GLY A 17 0.29 2.09 -9.88
CA GLY A 17 1.04 2.32 -8.64
C GLY A 17 1.25 3.80 -8.31
N LEU A 18 1.32 4.66 -9.32
CA LEU A 18 1.43 6.11 -9.17
C LEU A 18 0.12 6.68 -8.59
N PHE A 19 -0.99 6.42 -9.27
CA PHE A 19 -2.32 6.88 -8.85
C PHE A 19 -2.71 6.31 -7.48
N GLY A 20 -2.49 5.00 -7.28
CA GLY A 20 -2.85 4.32 -6.05
C GLY A 20 -2.14 4.86 -4.81
N ARG A 21 -0.87 5.27 -4.92
CA ARG A 21 -0.13 5.88 -3.79
C ARG A 21 -0.63 7.29 -3.48
N ARG A 22 -0.91 8.11 -4.48
CA ARG A 22 -1.51 9.45 -4.32
C ARG A 22 -2.90 9.36 -3.69
N ASP A 23 -3.75 8.50 -4.24
CA ASP A 23 -5.14 8.37 -3.83
C ASP A 23 -5.25 7.76 -2.42
N ALA A 24 -4.34 6.85 -2.06
CA ALA A 24 -4.23 6.37 -0.68
C ALA A 24 -3.91 7.51 0.29
N ALA A 25 -2.95 8.39 -0.03
CA ALA A 25 -2.64 9.55 0.81
C ALA A 25 -3.83 10.52 0.93
N LEU A 26 -4.48 10.82 -0.19
CA LEU A 26 -5.68 11.65 -0.20
C LEU A 26 -6.77 11.07 0.71
N LEU A 27 -7.08 9.78 0.56
CA LEU A 27 -8.12 9.12 1.34
C LEU A 27 -7.75 9.02 2.83
N THR A 28 -6.49 8.77 3.17
CA THR A 28 -6.03 8.77 4.56
C THR A 28 -6.23 10.14 5.21
N LEU A 29 -5.86 11.22 4.51
CA LEU A 29 -6.01 12.58 5.03
C LEU A 29 -7.49 13.03 5.09
N ALA A 30 -8.29 12.67 4.09
CA ALA A 30 -9.72 12.95 4.09
C ALA A 30 -10.47 12.19 5.19
N ALA A 31 -10.16 10.91 5.40
CA ALA A 31 -10.74 10.09 6.46
C ALA A 31 -10.38 10.61 7.86
N ALA A 32 -9.25 11.29 7.98
CA ALA A 32 -8.82 11.97 9.18
C ALA A 32 -9.52 13.33 9.43
N GLY A 33 -10.43 13.73 8.55
CA GLY A 33 -11.27 14.92 8.72
C GLY A 33 -10.73 16.20 8.08
N LEU A 34 -9.66 16.14 7.27
CA LEU A 34 -9.21 17.32 6.54
C LEU A 34 -10.21 17.68 5.43
N PRO A 35 -10.72 18.93 5.41
CA PRO A 35 -11.64 19.35 4.37
C PRO A 35 -10.91 19.47 3.04
N PHE A 36 -11.68 19.30 1.97
CA PHE A 36 -11.16 19.28 0.61
C PHE A 36 -10.35 20.54 0.23
N THR A 37 -10.81 21.72 0.64
CA THR A 37 -10.12 22.98 0.39
C THR A 37 -8.73 23.00 1.02
N THR A 38 -8.59 22.43 2.23
CA THR A 38 -7.28 22.26 2.88
C THR A 38 -6.43 21.24 2.15
N LEU A 39 -6.97 20.06 1.79
CA LEU A 39 -6.25 19.03 1.02
C LEU A 39 -5.68 19.58 -0.30
N ALA A 40 -6.46 20.39 -1.02
CA ALA A 40 -6.05 21.01 -2.28
C ALA A 40 -4.98 22.11 -2.10
N ALA A 41 -4.93 22.73 -0.91
CA ALA A 41 -3.95 23.76 -0.57
C ALA A 41 -2.63 23.19 -0.03
N LEU A 42 -2.61 21.93 0.44
CA LEU A 42 -1.42 21.33 1.05
C LEU A 42 -0.20 21.39 0.13
N ARG A 43 0.91 21.86 0.72
CA ARG A 43 2.23 21.91 0.12
C ARG A 43 3.14 20.88 0.77
N GLN A 44 4.24 20.56 0.10
CA GLN A 44 5.23 19.61 0.61
C GLN A 44 5.80 20.03 1.97
N ARG A 45 5.98 21.34 2.21
CA ARG A 45 6.41 21.90 3.51
C ARG A 45 5.44 21.66 4.66
N ASP A 46 4.16 21.41 4.34
CA ASP A 46 3.13 21.23 5.35
C ASP A 46 3.15 19.80 5.90
N LEU A 47 3.93 18.88 5.30
CA LEU A 47 3.99 17.49 5.72
C LEU A 47 5.27 17.22 6.50
N HIS A 48 5.13 16.67 7.69
CA HIS A 48 6.22 16.09 8.44
C HIS A 48 5.90 14.63 8.81
N ILE A 49 6.88 13.76 8.62
CA ILE A 49 6.75 12.32 8.84
C ILE A 49 7.91 11.87 9.72
N ASP A 50 7.56 11.36 10.89
CA ASP A 50 8.48 10.65 11.79
C ASP A 50 8.28 9.14 11.65
N ASP A 51 8.91 8.35 12.51
CA ASP A 51 8.72 6.89 12.56
C ASP A 51 7.32 6.49 13.03
N ASP A 52 6.78 7.25 14.00
CA ASP A 52 5.53 6.90 14.66
C ASP A 52 4.38 7.84 14.35
N THR A 53 4.61 8.98 13.67
CA THR A 53 3.55 9.95 13.41
C THR A 53 3.69 10.65 12.06
N VAL A 54 2.55 11.08 11.52
CA VAL A 54 2.44 12.06 10.45
C VAL A 54 1.83 13.32 11.03
N THR A 55 2.44 14.47 10.79
CA THR A 55 1.90 15.78 11.15
C THR A 55 1.70 16.63 9.90
N ILE A 56 0.59 17.39 9.89
CA ILE A 56 0.21 18.28 8.79
C ILE A 56 0.07 19.72 9.32
N GLY A 57 0.84 20.65 8.76
CA GLY A 57 0.83 22.08 9.09
C GLY A 57 1.81 22.49 10.20
N ALA A 58 2.15 23.78 10.26
CA ALA A 58 3.13 24.34 11.21
C ALA A 58 2.61 24.46 12.66
N GLN A 59 1.29 24.59 12.84
CA GLN A 59 0.57 24.26 14.08
C GLN A 59 -0.33 23.10 13.68
N PRO A 60 -0.07 21.87 14.14
CA PRO A 60 -0.54 20.69 13.41
C PRO A 60 -2.05 20.73 13.30
N LEU A 61 -2.52 20.95 12.07
CA LEU A 61 -3.93 20.86 11.69
C LEU A 61 -4.42 19.43 11.87
N LEU A 62 -3.50 18.48 11.72
CA LEU A 62 -3.75 17.06 11.90
C LEU A 62 -2.48 16.35 12.38
N THR A 63 -2.66 15.41 13.31
CA THR A 63 -1.64 14.45 13.71
C THR A 63 -2.22 13.05 13.61
N LEU A 64 -1.52 12.17 12.91
CA LEU A 64 -1.92 10.78 12.70
C LEU A 64 -0.85 9.84 13.25
N PRO A 65 -1.17 9.01 14.27
CA PRO A 65 -0.23 8.02 14.73
C PRO A 65 -0.07 6.88 13.71
N ALA A 66 1.09 6.23 13.73
CA ALA A 66 1.31 4.98 13.06
C ALA A 66 0.32 3.94 13.58
N THR A 67 -0.20 3.13 12.66
CA THR A 67 -0.97 1.95 13.00
C THR A 67 -0.17 0.71 12.59
N GLY A 68 -0.48 -0.45 13.19
CA GLY A 68 0.14 -1.72 12.81
C GLY A 68 -0.27 -2.23 11.43
N ASP A 69 -1.27 -1.62 10.79
CA ASP A 69 -1.79 -2.06 9.50
C ASP A 69 -0.86 -1.61 8.36
N GLN A 70 -0.32 -2.60 7.64
CA GLN A 70 0.64 -2.38 6.58
C GLN A 70 0.12 -1.57 5.35
N HIS A 71 -1.20 -1.51 5.16
CA HIS A 71 -1.88 -0.90 4.01
C HIS A 71 -2.59 0.40 4.35
N THR A 72 -3.01 0.57 5.60
CA THR A 72 -3.76 1.76 6.05
C THR A 72 -2.98 2.65 7.02
N CYS A 73 -1.83 2.19 7.54
CA CYS A 73 -0.98 2.99 8.41
C CYS A 73 -0.62 4.34 7.78
N PRO A 74 -1.01 5.46 8.42
CA PRO A 74 -0.77 6.81 7.91
C PRO A 74 0.69 7.06 7.56
N VAL A 75 1.62 6.70 8.44
CA VAL A 75 3.06 6.86 8.21
C VAL A 75 3.49 6.13 6.94
N ARG A 76 3.07 4.87 6.75
CA ARG A 76 3.47 4.08 5.57
C ARG A 76 2.83 4.61 4.29
N VAL A 77 1.57 5.03 4.35
CA VAL A 77 0.87 5.63 3.21
C VAL A 77 1.57 6.93 2.79
N MET A 78 1.88 7.81 3.73
CA MET A 78 2.52 9.09 3.44
C MET A 78 3.97 8.93 2.97
N ARG A 79 4.74 7.99 3.54
CA ARG A 79 6.09 7.63 3.03
C ARG A 79 6.03 7.12 1.59
N ARG A 80 5.05 6.26 1.26
CA ARG A 80 4.88 5.75 -0.11
C ARG A 80 4.42 6.82 -1.10
N CYS A 81 3.72 7.86 -0.66
CA CYS A 81 3.33 8.97 -1.51
C CYS A 81 4.49 9.95 -1.72
N THR A 82 5.21 10.35 -0.65
CA THR A 82 6.36 11.25 -0.71
C THR A 82 7.52 10.69 -1.53
N ALA A 83 7.71 9.37 -1.50
CA ALA A 83 8.53 8.60 -2.43
C ALA A 83 8.36 9.01 -3.91
N LEU A 84 7.13 9.28 -4.35
CA LEU A 84 6.87 9.73 -5.73
C LEU A 84 7.40 11.15 -5.94
N LEU A 85 7.19 12.02 -4.95
CA LEU A 85 7.47 13.45 -5.03
C LEU A 85 8.96 13.77 -5.16
N ILE A 86 9.82 12.91 -4.59
CA ILE A 86 11.29 13.05 -4.71
C ILE A 86 11.76 12.93 -6.15
N HIS A 87 11.09 12.11 -6.97
CA HIS A 87 11.51 11.87 -8.36
C HIS A 87 10.96 12.91 -9.34
N LEU A 88 9.83 13.56 -9.02
CA LEU A 88 9.17 14.53 -9.90
C LEU A 88 10.05 15.63 -10.51
N PRO A 89 11.03 16.20 -9.79
CA PRO A 89 11.84 17.29 -10.30
C PRO A 89 12.91 16.85 -11.30
N HIS A 90 13.15 15.54 -11.47
CA HIS A 90 14.21 15.02 -12.33
C HIS A 90 13.75 14.95 -13.78
N ASP A 91 14.65 15.31 -14.71
CA ASP A 91 14.46 15.01 -16.12
C ASP A 91 14.29 13.49 -16.30
N GLY A 92 13.21 13.08 -16.98
CA GLY A 92 12.87 11.66 -17.12
C GLY A 92 12.18 11.04 -15.89
N ALA A 93 11.63 11.84 -14.97
CA ALA A 93 10.84 11.36 -13.83
C ALA A 93 9.82 10.25 -14.18
N PRO A 94 9.07 10.30 -15.29
CA PRO A 94 8.17 9.22 -15.67
C PRO A 94 8.87 7.86 -15.82
N VAL A 95 10.04 7.81 -16.47
CA VAL A 95 10.80 6.57 -16.69
C VAL A 95 11.34 6.02 -15.37
N LEU A 96 11.85 6.90 -14.49
CA LEU A 96 12.33 6.52 -13.17
C LEU A 96 11.20 5.97 -12.29
N LEU A 97 10.04 6.63 -12.30
CA LEU A 97 8.86 6.20 -11.56
C LEU A 97 8.29 4.90 -12.11
N GLU A 98 8.22 4.74 -13.44
CA GLU A 98 7.82 3.49 -14.08
C GLU A 98 8.73 2.34 -13.64
N HIS A 99 10.04 2.55 -13.66
CA HIS A 99 11.01 1.55 -13.21
C HIS A 99 10.80 1.19 -11.73
N HIS A 100 10.75 2.18 -10.84
CA HIS A 100 10.57 1.95 -9.40
C HIS A 100 9.24 1.25 -9.07
N LEU A 101 8.14 1.67 -9.70
CA LEU A 101 6.81 1.15 -9.43
C LEU A 101 6.59 -0.24 -10.02
N THR A 102 7.25 -0.57 -11.14
CA THR A 102 7.22 -1.90 -11.75
C THR A 102 7.99 -2.92 -10.92
N HIS A 103 9.13 -2.53 -10.37
CA HIS A 103 9.97 -3.43 -9.58
C HIS A 103 9.61 -3.46 -8.09
N ASP A 104 8.65 -2.61 -7.66
CA ASP A 104 8.22 -2.44 -6.25
C ASP A 104 9.43 -2.21 -5.33
N GLU A 105 10.42 -1.45 -5.82
CA GLU A 105 11.63 -1.18 -5.07
C GLU A 105 11.28 -0.42 -3.79
N PRO A 106 11.85 -0.83 -2.64
CA PRO A 106 11.62 -0.14 -1.39
C PRO A 106 12.10 1.29 -1.54
N THR A 107 11.15 2.22 -1.60
CA THR A 107 11.52 3.63 -1.67
C THR A 107 12.15 4.01 -0.35
N ARG A 108 13.43 4.37 -0.38
CA ARG A 108 14.15 4.82 0.83
C ARG A 108 13.39 5.98 1.46
N PRO A 109 13.39 6.10 2.80
CA PRO A 109 12.95 7.34 3.43
C PRO A 109 13.86 8.45 2.89
N ALA A 110 13.27 9.33 2.10
CA ALA A 110 13.96 10.46 1.53
C ALA A 110 13.19 11.70 1.96
N THR A 111 13.93 12.62 2.56
CA THR A 111 13.44 13.92 2.95
C THR A 111 13.08 14.68 1.68
N LEU A 112 11.90 15.31 1.66
CA LEU A 112 11.51 16.17 0.55
C LEU A 112 12.54 17.28 0.39
N HIS A 113 12.95 17.56 -0.85
CA HIS A 113 13.99 18.54 -1.12
C HIS A 113 13.50 19.95 -0.74
N PRO A 114 14.32 20.78 -0.08
CA PRO A 114 13.92 22.14 0.34
C PRO A 114 13.39 23.02 -0.80
N ASP A 115 13.94 22.85 -2.00
CA ASP A 115 13.54 23.64 -3.17
C ASP A 115 12.11 23.33 -3.66
N HIS A 116 11.55 22.18 -3.28
CA HIS A 116 10.21 21.74 -3.70
C HIS A 116 9.17 21.90 -2.59
N ARG A 117 9.54 22.55 -1.48
CA ARG A 117 8.68 22.73 -0.30
C ARG A 117 7.34 23.42 -0.63
N ASP A 118 7.33 24.24 -1.68
CA ASP A 118 6.16 25.02 -2.12
C ASP A 118 5.33 24.29 -3.19
N PHE A 119 5.74 23.08 -3.60
CA PHE A 119 4.99 22.27 -4.56
C PHE A 119 3.78 21.59 -3.90
N PRO A 120 2.73 21.28 -4.66
CA PRO A 120 1.57 20.56 -4.13
C PRO A 120 1.98 19.20 -3.54
N LEU A 121 1.46 18.90 -2.33
CA LEU A 121 1.69 17.60 -1.72
C LEU A 121 1.00 16.48 -2.51
N LEU A 122 -0.24 16.72 -2.93
CA LEU A 122 -1.04 15.78 -3.73
C LEU A 122 -0.92 16.16 -5.21
N THR A 123 0.22 15.88 -5.83
CA THR A 123 0.45 16.24 -7.24
C THR A 123 -0.48 15.45 -8.19
N GLY A 124 -1.09 16.15 -9.15
CA GLY A 124 -1.87 15.55 -10.24
C GLY A 124 -0.97 14.99 -11.35
N PHE A 125 -1.41 13.91 -11.98
CA PHE A 125 -0.66 13.19 -13.01
C PHE A 125 -1.56 12.87 -14.20
N ASP A 126 -1.01 12.97 -15.41
CA ASP A 126 -1.62 12.30 -16.56
C ASP A 126 -1.32 10.78 -16.53
N TRP A 127 -1.86 10.04 -17.50
CA TRP A 127 -1.65 8.58 -17.59
C TRP A 127 -0.20 8.19 -17.90
N ARG A 128 0.63 9.12 -18.39
CA ARG A 128 2.07 8.96 -18.62
C ARG A 128 2.90 9.40 -17.41
N GLY A 129 2.26 9.71 -16.27
CA GLY A 129 2.91 10.20 -15.07
C GLY A 129 3.61 11.54 -15.22
N THR A 130 3.26 12.31 -16.24
CA THR A 130 3.67 13.71 -16.37
C THR A 130 2.98 14.50 -15.26
N PRO A 131 3.73 15.27 -14.44
CA PRO A 131 3.12 16.18 -13.48
C PRO A 131 2.28 17.21 -14.21
N LEU A 132 1.01 17.33 -13.82
CA LEU A 132 0.15 18.40 -14.31
C LEU A 132 0.46 19.65 -13.46
N ALA A 133 1.19 20.62 -14.03
CA ALA A 133 1.70 21.77 -13.29
C ALA A 133 0.59 22.73 -12.80
N LEU A 134 0.78 23.23 -11.55
CA LEU A 134 0.29 24.49 -10.96
C LEU A 134 -1.20 24.56 -10.50
N PRO A 135 -1.53 25.45 -9.53
CA PRO A 135 -2.58 25.24 -8.54
C PRO A 135 -3.97 25.29 -9.16
N GLY A 136 -4.58 24.13 -9.35
CA GLY A 136 -5.92 24.05 -9.90
C GLY A 136 -6.38 22.64 -10.22
N HIS A 137 -5.49 21.70 -10.53
CA HIS A 137 -5.94 20.35 -10.89
C HIS A 137 -6.33 19.45 -9.71
N LEU A 138 -5.97 19.82 -8.47
CA LEU A 138 -6.66 19.29 -7.30
C LEU A 138 -8.08 19.86 -7.18
N ALA A 139 -8.36 21.08 -7.67
CA ALA A 139 -9.72 21.65 -7.64
C ALA A 139 -10.71 20.86 -8.52
N THR A 140 -10.22 20.04 -9.47
CA THR A 140 -11.04 19.08 -10.23
C THR A 140 -11.39 17.79 -9.48
N LEU A 141 -10.78 17.52 -8.31
CA LEU A 141 -11.19 16.39 -7.47
C LEU A 141 -12.48 16.74 -6.74
N THR A 142 -13.60 16.55 -7.43
CA THR A 142 -14.93 16.67 -6.82
C THR A 142 -15.12 15.65 -5.69
N ALA A 143 -16.07 15.91 -4.79
CA ALA A 143 -16.48 14.92 -3.80
C ALA A 143 -16.83 13.56 -4.44
N GLY A 144 -17.37 13.56 -5.66
CA GLY A 144 -17.63 12.35 -6.45
C GLY A 144 -16.38 11.57 -6.83
N HIS A 145 -15.29 12.24 -7.21
CA HIS A 145 -14.00 11.57 -7.45
C HIS A 145 -13.48 10.90 -6.18
N ILE A 146 -13.56 11.59 -5.03
CA ILE A 146 -13.11 11.04 -3.75
C ILE A 146 -13.96 9.83 -3.35
N ALA A 147 -15.29 9.93 -3.47
CA ALA A 147 -16.18 8.81 -3.22
C ALA A 147 -15.87 7.60 -4.14
N GLY A 148 -15.58 7.86 -5.42
CA GLY A 148 -15.14 6.83 -6.36
C GLY A 148 -13.83 6.16 -5.94
N LEU A 149 -12.85 6.94 -5.50
CA LEU A 149 -11.57 6.43 -4.98
C LEU A 149 -11.75 5.62 -3.69
N ALA A 150 -12.57 6.12 -2.75
CA ALA A 150 -12.89 5.43 -1.51
C ALA A 150 -13.56 4.08 -1.79
N ALA A 151 -14.53 4.05 -2.69
CA ALA A 151 -15.21 2.83 -3.11
C ALA A 151 -14.26 1.85 -3.83
N ALA A 152 -13.37 2.35 -4.68
CA ALA A 152 -12.35 1.52 -5.35
C ALA A 152 -11.38 0.90 -4.34
N ARG A 153 -10.92 1.69 -3.35
CA ARG A 153 -10.04 1.21 -2.28
C ARG A 153 -10.75 0.19 -1.38
N HIS A 154 -12.00 0.43 -1.01
CA HIS A 154 -12.78 -0.52 -0.23
C HIS A 154 -12.96 -1.85 -0.96
N ARG A 155 -13.29 -1.83 -2.26
CA ARG A 155 -13.36 -3.05 -3.09
C ARG A 155 -12.03 -3.78 -3.18
N ALA A 156 -10.91 -3.06 -3.31
CA ALA A 156 -9.59 -3.67 -3.34
C ALA A 156 -9.25 -4.37 -2.02
N HIS A 157 -9.54 -3.74 -0.88
CA HIS A 157 -9.36 -4.36 0.44
C HIS A 157 -10.27 -5.56 0.67
N ALA A 158 -11.53 -5.48 0.23
CA ALA A 158 -12.46 -6.60 0.33
C ALA A 158 -12.00 -7.80 -0.50
N LEU A 159 -11.45 -7.56 -1.70
CA LEU A 159 -10.87 -8.61 -2.53
C LEU A 159 -9.62 -9.22 -1.88
N ASP A 160 -8.77 -8.39 -1.27
CA ASP A 160 -7.57 -8.85 -0.58
C ASP A 160 -7.90 -9.77 0.60
N ALA A 161 -8.81 -9.32 1.46
CA ALA A 161 -9.30 -10.12 2.58
C ALA A 161 -9.96 -11.43 2.12
N ALA A 162 -10.67 -11.41 0.99
CA ALA A 162 -11.27 -12.62 0.41
C ALA A 162 -10.21 -13.60 -0.11
N LEU A 163 -9.12 -13.10 -0.72
CA LEU A 163 -8.00 -13.94 -1.16
C LEU A 163 -7.24 -14.54 0.02
N ASP A 164 -6.95 -13.75 1.05
CA ASP A 164 -6.31 -14.25 2.27
C ASP A 164 -7.15 -15.36 2.94
N ALA A 165 -8.47 -15.16 3.02
CA ALA A 165 -9.39 -16.17 3.53
C ALA A 165 -9.42 -17.44 2.66
N LEU A 166 -9.31 -17.29 1.34
CA LEU A 166 -9.23 -18.42 0.41
C LEU A 166 -7.94 -19.22 0.60
N PHE A 167 -6.79 -18.55 0.72
CA PHE A 167 -5.52 -19.23 0.98
C PHE A 167 -5.50 -19.93 2.33
N ALA A 168 -5.95 -19.28 3.39
CA ALA A 168 -6.06 -19.90 4.72
C ALA A 168 -7.00 -21.12 4.71
N ARG A 169 -8.03 -21.13 3.85
CA ARG A 169 -8.87 -22.30 3.65
C ARG A 169 -8.13 -23.42 2.92
N LEU A 170 -7.43 -23.11 1.83
CA LEU A 170 -6.65 -24.08 1.07
C LEU A 170 -5.56 -24.74 1.92
N ASP A 171 -4.90 -23.97 2.79
CA ASP A 171 -3.89 -24.50 3.72
C ASP A 171 -4.52 -25.50 4.69
N ARG A 172 -5.67 -25.19 5.29
CA ARG A 172 -6.41 -26.12 6.17
C ARG A 172 -6.83 -27.40 5.45
N GLU A 173 -7.38 -27.28 4.24
CA GLU A 173 -7.78 -28.45 3.45
C GLU A 173 -6.56 -29.32 3.09
N THR A 174 -5.40 -28.69 2.84
CA THR A 174 -4.14 -29.40 2.58
C THR A 174 -3.65 -30.13 3.83
N ASP A 175 -3.66 -29.48 5.00
CA ASP A 175 -3.27 -30.08 6.27
C ASP A 175 -4.18 -31.27 6.64
N GLU A 176 -5.49 -31.17 6.41
CA GLU A 176 -6.44 -32.26 6.61
C GLU A 176 -6.16 -33.45 5.70
N LEU A 177 -5.84 -33.20 4.42
CA LEU A 177 -5.51 -34.27 3.47
C LEU A 177 -4.20 -34.96 3.85
N LEU A 178 -3.18 -34.21 4.27
CA LEU A 178 -1.91 -34.78 4.76
C LEU A 178 -2.11 -35.60 6.04
N ALA A 179 -2.96 -35.14 6.96
CA ALA A 179 -3.29 -35.89 8.17
C ALA A 179 -4.05 -37.19 7.83
N ARG A 180 -4.98 -37.15 6.86
CA ARG A 180 -5.70 -38.36 6.39
C ARG A 180 -4.78 -39.35 5.70
N SER A 181 -3.86 -38.91 4.85
CA SER A 181 -2.91 -39.82 4.21
C SER A 181 -1.98 -40.48 5.23
N ALA A 182 -1.48 -39.72 6.21
CA ALA A 182 -0.64 -40.27 7.27
C ALA A 182 -1.37 -41.32 8.13
N ALA A 183 -2.67 -41.15 8.36
CA ALA A 183 -3.49 -42.14 9.06
C ALA A 183 -3.75 -43.42 8.25
N LEU A 184 -3.69 -43.35 6.92
CA LEU A 184 -3.82 -44.51 6.04
C LEU A 184 -2.51 -45.30 5.90
N ASP A 185 -1.36 -44.63 6.03
CA ASP A 185 -0.03 -45.24 5.91
C ASP A 185 0.45 -45.96 7.19
N TYR A 186 -0.25 -45.84 8.32
CA TYR A 186 0.05 -46.58 9.57
C TYR A 186 -1.18 -47.36 10.08
N PRO A 187 -1.39 -48.62 9.67
CA PRO A 187 -2.42 -49.44 10.28
C PRO A 187 -2.02 -49.78 11.74
N PRO A 188 -2.92 -49.64 12.72
CA PRO A 188 -2.64 -50.09 14.08
C PRO A 188 -2.66 -51.62 14.12
N GLY A 189 -1.50 -52.27 14.02
CA GLY A 189 -1.48 -53.73 14.12
C GLY A 189 -0.20 -54.46 13.73
N HIS A 190 0.99 -53.99 14.10
CA HIS A 190 2.17 -54.87 14.19
C HIS A 190 2.86 -54.67 15.55
N THR A 191 2.22 -55.15 16.61
CA THR A 191 2.94 -55.64 17.78
C THR A 191 3.74 -56.85 17.34
N GLY A 192 5.02 -56.63 17.03
CA GLY A 192 5.98 -57.70 16.81
C GLY A 192 6.14 -58.51 18.09
N ASP A 193 5.60 -59.72 18.07
CA ASP A 193 5.95 -60.79 18.99
C ASP A 193 7.38 -61.25 18.64
N ALA A 194 8.35 -60.75 19.40
CA ALA A 194 9.73 -61.22 19.34
C ALA A 194 9.88 -62.31 20.40
N GLY A 195 9.67 -63.57 19.98
CA GLY A 195 10.01 -64.74 20.76
C GLY A 195 11.53 -64.82 21.02
N GLU A 196 11.88 -64.98 22.29
CA GLU A 196 13.22 -65.34 22.78
C GLU A 196 13.68 -66.70 22.23
N PRO A 197 14.97 -66.87 21.90
CA PRO A 197 15.56 -68.19 21.70
C PRO A 197 16.20 -68.73 22.99
N GLU A 198 15.90 -70.00 23.31
CA GLU A 198 16.78 -70.90 24.09
C GLU A 198 17.85 -71.54 23.19
#